data_AF-A0A022QJP9-F1
#
_entry.id   AF-A0A022QJP9-F1
#
_cell.length_a   1.000
_cell.length_b   1.000
_cell.length_c   1.000
_cell.angle_alpha   90.00
_cell.angle_beta   90.00
_cell.angle_gamma   90.00
#
_symmetry.space_group_name_H-M   'P 1'
#
loop_
_entity.id
_entity.type
_entity.pdbx_description
1 polymer ?
#
loop_
_entity_poly.entity_id
_entity_poly.type
_entity_poly.pdbx_seq_one_letter_code
_entity_poly.pdbx_strand_id
1 'polypeptide(L)'
;MILKKYFITYFVFPQFISPHRHLHPRATHARRRRTRRARERRRRSPGMDIISQLQEQVNAVASIAFNTFGTLQRDAPPVQLSPNYPDPPANPNGVEDAATLAEQPKLLSAELVKAAKQFDALVAALPLTEGGEEAQLKRIAELQTENDAIGQELQKQLEAAEKELRQVQELFGQAVDNCLNLKKPD
;
A
#
# COMPACT_ATOMS: atom_id res chain seq x y z
N MET A 1 22.02 30.50 9.10
CA MET A 1 20.78 31.15 8.59
C MET A 1 20.51 30.76 7.12
N ILE A 2 20.51 29.46 6.76
CA ILE A 2 20.43 28.99 5.35
C ILE A 2 19.56 27.70 5.17
N LEU A 3 18.73 27.28 6.14
CA LEU A 3 17.92 26.05 5.98
C LEU A 3 16.41 26.24 6.26
N LYS A 4 15.82 27.37 5.81
CA LYS A 4 14.36 27.59 5.89
C LYS A 4 13.66 27.87 4.55
N LYS A 5 14.33 27.65 3.41
CA LYS A 5 13.80 28.03 2.08
C LYS A 5 13.38 26.87 1.15
N TYR A 6 13.49 25.60 1.57
CA TYR A 6 13.18 24.46 0.69
C TYR A 6 11.92 23.66 1.04
N PHE A 7 11.01 24.20 1.87
CA PHE A 7 9.78 23.49 2.26
C PHE A 7 8.48 24.19 1.84
N ILE A 8 8.54 25.23 1.00
CA ILE A 8 7.37 26.04 0.55
C ILE A 8 7.17 25.92 -0.97
N THR A 9 7.37 24.74 -1.56
CA THR A 9 7.23 24.61 -3.03
C THR A 9 6.60 23.34 -3.57
N TYR A 10 5.84 22.58 -2.78
CA TYR A 10 4.99 21.51 -3.35
C TYR A 10 3.69 21.33 -2.57
N PHE A 11 2.82 22.33 -2.56
CA PHE A 11 1.40 22.13 -2.27
C PHE A 11 0.57 23.15 -3.06
N VAL A 12 0.52 22.97 -4.37
CA VAL A 12 -0.44 23.65 -5.25
C VAL A 12 -1.50 22.65 -5.66
N PHE A 13 -2.68 22.82 -5.08
CA PHE A 13 -3.96 22.24 -5.49
C PHE A 13 -4.21 22.46 -6.99
N PRO A 14 -4.52 21.43 -7.79
CA PRO A 14 -5.16 21.63 -9.08
C PRO A 14 -6.66 21.87 -8.87
N GLN A 15 -7.04 23.14 -8.92
CA GLN A 15 -8.40 23.62 -8.99
C GLN A 15 -9.04 23.13 -10.30
N PHE A 16 -10.20 22.49 -10.18
CA PHE A 16 -11.07 22.06 -11.27
C PHE A 16 -11.55 23.27 -12.06
N ILE A 17 -11.17 23.39 -13.33
CA ILE A 17 -11.82 24.30 -14.30
C ILE A 17 -12.20 23.47 -15.52
N SER A 18 -13.49 23.23 -15.69
CA SER A 18 -14.10 22.65 -16.88
C SER A 18 -14.22 23.70 -17.98
N PRO A 19 -13.79 23.43 -19.23
CA PRO A 19 -14.25 24.19 -20.38
C PRO A 19 -15.30 23.41 -21.17
N HIS A 20 -16.45 24.04 -21.39
CA HIS A 20 -17.45 23.65 -22.38
C HIS A 20 -16.79 23.51 -23.76
N ARG A 21 -16.85 22.31 -24.36
CA ARG A 21 -16.63 22.12 -25.80
C ARG A 21 -17.65 21.15 -26.38
N HIS A 22 -18.32 21.62 -27.41
CA HIS A 22 -19.39 20.96 -28.17
C HIS A 22 -19.01 19.57 -28.69
N LEU A 23 -20.02 18.70 -28.70
CA LEU A 23 -20.01 17.35 -29.27
C LEU A 23 -19.83 17.37 -30.80
N HIS A 24 -18.98 16.49 -31.32
CA HIS A 24 -19.37 15.55 -32.38
C HIS A 24 -18.52 14.26 -32.29
N PRO A 25 -19.08 13.08 -32.64
CA PRO A 25 -18.52 11.80 -32.21
C PRO A 25 -17.83 11.07 -33.36
N ARG A 26 -16.70 10.41 -33.09
CA ARG A 26 -16.39 9.06 -33.59
C ARG A 26 -15.07 8.53 -33.03
N ALA A 27 -15.06 7.22 -32.80
CA ALA A 27 -13.95 6.37 -32.36
C ALA A 27 -13.52 6.55 -30.90
N THR A 28 -13.82 5.58 -30.02
CA THR A 28 -12.95 5.14 -28.89
C THR A 28 -13.62 4.10 -27.98
N HIS A 29 -14.03 2.94 -28.50
CA HIS A 29 -14.36 1.80 -27.62
C HIS A 29 -13.14 0.89 -27.31
N ALA A 30 -12.16 0.83 -28.21
CA ALA A 30 -10.96 -0.01 -28.00
C ALA A 30 -9.89 0.62 -27.08
N ARG A 31 -9.78 1.96 -27.04
CA ARG A 31 -8.74 2.67 -26.26
C ARG A 31 -9.08 2.78 -24.75
N ARG A 32 -10.37 2.73 -24.39
CA ARG A 32 -10.84 2.82 -23.00
C ARG A 32 -10.59 1.55 -22.18
N ARG A 33 -10.45 0.38 -22.81
CA ARG A 33 -10.20 -0.88 -22.09
C ARG A 33 -8.74 -1.02 -21.64
N ARG A 34 -7.78 -0.46 -22.39
CA ARG A 34 -6.34 -0.50 -22.02
C ARG A 34 -6.03 0.44 -20.85
N THR A 35 -6.65 1.62 -20.78
CA THR A 35 -6.44 2.58 -19.67
C THR A 35 -7.15 2.18 -18.38
N ARG A 36 -8.28 1.44 -18.45
CA ARG A 36 -8.90 0.84 -17.26
C ARG A 36 -8.02 -0.26 -16.65
N ARG A 37 -7.48 -1.19 -17.45
CA ARG A 37 -6.59 -2.25 -16.95
C ARG A 37 -5.27 -1.73 -16.37
N ALA A 38 -4.72 -0.63 -16.91
CA ALA A 38 -3.53 0.02 -16.35
C ALA A 38 -3.82 0.78 -15.03
N ARG A 39 -5.02 1.35 -14.88
CA ARG A 39 -5.48 1.93 -13.59
C ARG A 39 -5.88 0.86 -12.57
N GLU A 40 -6.42 -0.28 -13.00
CA GLU A 40 -6.70 -1.43 -12.12
C GLU A 40 -5.41 -2.07 -11.60
N ARG A 41 -4.36 -2.14 -12.44
CA ARG A 41 -3.01 -2.57 -12.02
C ARG A 41 -2.29 -1.57 -11.10
N ARG A 42 -2.67 -0.29 -11.12
CA ARG A 42 -2.26 0.70 -10.09
C ARG A 42 -3.12 0.65 -8.83
N ARG A 43 -4.26 -0.03 -8.85
CA ARG A 43 -5.16 -0.20 -7.69
C ARG A 43 -4.95 -1.53 -6.95
N ARG A 44 -4.26 -2.50 -7.56
CA ARG A 44 -3.60 -3.57 -6.83
C ARG A 44 -2.21 -3.08 -6.46
N SER A 45 -2.10 -2.39 -5.33
CA SER A 45 -0.78 -2.18 -4.73
C SER A 45 -0.23 -3.59 -4.43
N PRO A 46 0.86 -4.05 -5.07
CA PRO A 46 1.58 -5.22 -4.57
C PRO A 46 1.87 -4.93 -3.10
N GLY A 47 1.52 -5.86 -2.20
CA GLY A 47 1.42 -5.63 -0.75
C GLY A 47 2.32 -4.51 -0.26
N MET A 48 1.72 -3.42 0.17
CA MET A 48 2.44 -2.20 0.55
C MET A 48 3.54 -2.55 1.55
N ASP A 49 4.77 -2.15 1.29
CA ASP A 49 5.87 -2.42 2.20
C ASP A 49 5.60 -1.77 3.57
N ILE A 50 6.07 -2.41 4.64
CA ILE A 50 5.79 -1.96 6.02
C ILE A 50 6.31 -0.55 6.30
N ILE A 51 7.40 -0.13 5.65
CA ILE A 51 7.92 1.24 5.75
C ILE A 51 6.96 2.22 5.07
N SER A 52 6.37 1.83 3.93
CA SER A 52 5.36 2.66 3.25
C SER A 52 4.07 2.75 4.08
N GLN A 53 3.65 1.66 4.71
CA GLN A 53 2.50 1.67 5.63
C GLN A 53 2.75 2.58 6.84
N LEU A 54 3.95 2.55 7.43
CA LEU A 54 4.33 3.44 8.52
C LEU A 54 4.28 4.91 8.11
N GLN A 55 4.80 5.25 6.92
CA GLN A 55 4.76 6.62 6.41
C GLN A 55 3.32 7.12 6.22
N GLU A 56 2.44 6.29 5.65
CA GLU A 56 1.01 6.61 5.51
C GLU A 56 0.33 6.77 6.87
N GLN A 57 0.65 5.90 7.84
CA GLN A 57 0.05 5.95 9.16
C GLN A 57 0.49 7.19 9.95
N VAL A 58 1.76 7.60 9.86
CA VAL A 58 2.24 8.86 10.47
C VAL A 58 1.50 10.06 9.88
N ASN A 59 1.32 10.09 8.56
CA ASN A 59 0.55 11.15 7.89
C ASN A 59 -0.92 11.15 8.34
N ALA A 60 -1.51 9.97 8.54
CA ALA A 60 -2.88 9.83 9.06
C ALA A 60 -2.99 10.36 10.50
N VAL A 61 -2.07 9.98 11.39
CA VAL A 61 -2.02 10.49 12.77
C VAL A 61 -1.90 12.01 12.79
N ALA A 62 -1.01 12.58 11.97
CA ALA A 62 -0.86 14.03 11.86
C ALA A 62 -2.16 14.70 11.40
N SER A 63 -2.81 14.18 10.35
CA SER A 63 -4.08 14.68 9.84
C SER A 63 -5.20 14.63 10.88
N ILE A 64 -5.35 13.48 11.55
CA ILE A 64 -6.34 13.29 12.63
C ILE A 64 -6.08 14.26 13.77
N ALA A 65 -4.82 14.45 14.18
CA ALA A 65 -4.46 15.39 15.24
C ALA A 65 -4.80 16.83 14.86
N PHE A 66 -4.40 17.30 13.67
CA PHE A 66 -4.70 18.66 13.22
C PHE A 66 -6.20 18.92 13.13
N ASN A 67 -6.97 17.97 12.59
CA ASN A 67 -8.41 18.10 12.51
C ASN A 67 -9.05 18.10 13.90
N THR A 68 -8.62 17.20 14.78
CA THR A 68 -9.14 17.11 16.16
C THR A 68 -8.89 18.38 16.95
N PHE A 69 -7.67 18.90 16.96
CA PHE A 69 -7.37 20.14 17.68
C PHE A 69 -8.05 21.35 17.05
N GLY A 70 -8.12 21.40 15.72
CA GLY A 70 -8.80 22.46 15.00
C GLY A 70 -10.31 22.51 15.27
N THR A 71 -10.98 21.35 15.30
CA THR A 71 -12.41 21.27 15.64
C THR A 71 -12.65 21.65 17.10
N LEU A 72 -11.84 21.13 18.03
CA LEU A 72 -11.96 21.48 19.44
C LEU A 72 -11.76 22.97 19.70
N GLN A 73 -10.79 23.61 19.03
CA GLN A 73 -10.57 25.05 19.18
C GLN A 73 -11.71 25.88 18.59
N ARG A 74 -12.22 25.48 17.41
CA ARG A 74 -13.33 26.18 16.74
C ARG A 74 -14.63 26.08 17.53
N ASP A 75 -14.90 24.91 18.11
CA ASP A 75 -16.16 24.59 18.77
C ASP A 75 -16.11 24.83 20.29
N ALA A 76 -14.98 25.31 20.82
CA ALA A 76 -14.81 25.58 22.25
C ALA A 76 -15.85 26.60 22.75
N PRO A 77 -16.61 26.29 23.82
CA PRO A 77 -17.52 27.26 24.41
C PRO A 77 -16.73 28.36 25.12
N PRO A 78 -17.21 29.61 25.10
CA PRO A 78 -16.58 30.67 25.87
C PRO A 78 -16.68 30.38 27.37
N VAL A 79 -15.60 30.64 28.12
CA VAL A 79 -15.54 30.43 29.56
C VAL A 79 -15.35 31.75 30.28
N GLN A 80 -16.14 32.01 31.33
CA GLN A 80 -15.87 33.13 32.23
C GLN A 80 -14.59 32.86 33.04
N LEU A 81 -13.65 33.79 33.00
CA LEU A 81 -12.40 33.69 33.75
C LEU A 81 -12.55 34.10 35.23
N SER A 82 -13.55 34.94 35.54
CA SER A 82 -13.82 35.44 36.89
C SER A 82 -15.28 35.91 37.00
N PRO A 83 -15.92 35.77 38.18
CA PRO A 83 -17.27 36.31 38.43
C PRO A 83 -17.38 37.84 38.27
N ASN A 84 -16.25 38.56 38.27
CA ASN A 84 -16.22 40.01 38.09
C ASN A 84 -16.25 40.45 36.62
N TYR A 85 -16.24 39.52 35.67
CA TYR A 85 -16.35 39.82 34.25
C TYR A 85 -17.77 39.56 33.73
N PRO A 86 -18.30 40.40 32.83
CA PRO A 86 -19.59 40.14 32.20
C PRO A 86 -19.59 38.81 31.43
N ASP A 87 -20.76 38.19 31.35
CA ASP A 87 -20.98 36.95 30.60
C ASP A 87 -20.44 37.06 29.16
N PRO A 88 -19.66 36.09 28.69
CA PRO A 88 -19.17 36.13 27.33
C PRO A 88 -20.33 35.93 26.34
N PRO A 89 -20.27 36.56 25.15
CA PRO A 89 -21.30 36.42 24.15
C PRO A 89 -21.44 34.96 23.72
N ALA A 90 -22.69 34.52 23.52
CA ALA A 90 -22.98 33.17 23.04
C ALA A 90 -22.27 32.90 21.70
N ASN A 91 -21.68 31.71 21.55
CA ASN A 91 -21.00 31.33 20.33
C ASN A 91 -22.02 31.22 19.17
N PRO A 92 -21.91 32.04 18.10
CA PRO A 92 -22.87 32.02 16.99
C PRO A 92 -22.83 30.72 16.17
N ASN A 93 -21.77 29.91 16.32
CA ASN A 93 -21.61 28.61 15.68
C ASN A 93 -21.79 27.43 16.65
N GLY A 94 -22.18 27.70 17.91
CA GLY A 94 -22.37 26.67 18.92
C GLY A 94 -23.47 25.71 18.51
N VAL A 95 -23.14 24.41 18.42
CA VAL A 95 -24.11 23.33 18.23
C VAL A 95 -25.21 23.49 19.28
N GLU A 96 -26.48 23.49 18.84
CA GLU A 96 -27.66 23.71 19.71
C GLU A 96 -27.84 22.63 20.80
N ASP A 97 -27.00 21.60 20.79
CA ASP A 97 -27.08 20.46 21.70
C ASP A 97 -25.77 20.27 22.48
N ALA A 98 -25.78 20.73 23.73
CA ALA A 98 -24.66 20.61 24.67
C ALA A 98 -24.21 19.14 24.90
N ALA A 99 -25.11 18.17 24.68
CA ALA A 99 -24.78 16.75 24.77
C ALA A 99 -23.82 16.31 23.64
N THR A 100 -23.98 16.86 22.43
CA THR A 100 -23.13 16.54 21.28
C THR A 100 -21.72 17.11 21.43
N LEU A 101 -21.59 18.28 22.06
CA LEU A 101 -20.31 18.95 22.33
C LEU A 101 -19.45 18.21 23.36
N ALA A 102 -20.08 17.48 24.30
CA ALA A 102 -19.39 16.68 25.31
C ALA A 102 -18.90 15.32 24.78
N GLU A 103 -19.59 14.75 23.78
CA GLU A 103 -19.26 13.44 23.21
C GLU A 103 -18.28 13.53 22.03
N GLN A 104 -18.30 14.61 21.25
CA GLN A 104 -17.41 14.80 20.11
C GLN A 104 -15.90 14.72 20.47
N PRO A 105 -15.40 15.34 21.58
CA PRO A 105 -14.00 15.20 21.98
C PRO A 105 -13.61 13.76 22.31
N LYS A 106 -14.53 12.96 22.86
CA LYS A 106 -14.28 11.54 23.20
C LYS A 106 -14.13 10.70 21.94
N LEU A 107 -14.97 10.94 20.92
CA LEU A 107 -14.88 10.22 19.64
C LEU A 107 -13.60 10.56 18.89
N LEU A 108 -13.26 11.85 18.80
CA LEU A 108 -12.05 12.32 18.12
C LEU A 108 -10.77 11.84 18.82
N SER A 109 -10.73 11.90 20.15
CA SER A 109 -9.60 11.36 20.93
C SER A 109 -9.49 9.84 20.81
N ALA A 110 -10.60 9.10 20.75
CA ALA A 110 -10.59 7.67 20.50
C ALA A 110 -10.04 7.32 19.11
N GLU A 111 -10.36 8.10 18.07
CA GLU A 111 -9.82 7.93 16.73
C GLU A 111 -8.30 8.17 16.71
N LEU A 112 -7.83 9.22 17.37
CA LEU A 112 -6.39 9.51 17.48
C LEU A 112 -5.64 8.38 18.20
N VAL A 113 -6.18 7.89 19.33
CA VAL A 113 -5.58 6.78 20.08
C VAL A 113 -5.56 5.50 19.25
N LYS A 114 -6.63 5.22 18.50
CA LYS A 114 -6.69 4.07 17.60
C LYS A 114 -5.60 4.17 16.51
N ALA A 115 -5.43 5.33 15.90
CA ALA A 115 -4.40 5.55 14.90
C ALA A 115 -2.98 5.41 15.49
N ALA A 116 -2.76 5.87 16.72
CA ALA A 116 -1.49 5.68 17.42
C ALA A 116 -1.20 4.18 17.70
N LYS A 117 -2.19 3.42 18.18
CA LYS A 117 -2.03 1.97 18.39
C LYS A 117 -1.72 1.20 17.10
N GLN A 118 -2.31 1.63 15.99
CA GLN A 118 -2.00 1.05 14.67
C GLN A 118 -0.56 1.35 14.25
N PHE A 119 -0.06 2.55 14.53
CA PHE A 119 1.35 2.88 14.32
C PHE A 119 2.27 1.99 15.17
N ASP A 120 1.98 1.82 16.47
CA ASP A 120 2.76 0.96 17.35
C ASP A 120 2.79 -0.50 16.86
N ALA A 121 1.65 -1.01 16.38
CA ALA A 121 1.56 -2.35 15.81
C ALA A 121 2.44 -2.50 14.55
N LEU A 122 2.50 -1.46 13.70
CA LEU A 122 3.38 -1.45 12.52
C LEU A 122 4.87 -1.37 12.92
N VAL A 123 5.21 -0.59 13.95
CA VAL A 123 6.58 -0.53 14.48
C VAL A 123 7.00 -1.89 15.04
N ALA A 124 6.11 -2.57 15.77
CA ALA A 124 6.37 -3.89 16.32
C ALA A 124 6.51 -4.98 15.23
N ALA A 125 5.89 -4.79 14.07
CA ALA A 125 5.98 -5.72 12.94
C ALA A 125 7.22 -5.48 12.05
N LEU A 126 8.06 -4.48 12.36
CA LEU A 126 9.30 -4.26 11.62
C LEU A 126 10.21 -5.50 11.74
N PRO A 127 10.79 -5.98 10.62
CA PRO A 127 11.72 -7.10 10.66
C PRO A 127 12.96 -6.68 11.45
N LEU A 128 13.15 -7.29 12.62
CA LEU A 128 14.31 -7.04 13.45
C LEU A 128 15.54 -7.70 12.81
N THR A 129 16.55 -6.89 12.51
CA THR A 129 17.88 -7.40 12.16
C THR A 129 18.65 -7.69 13.43
N GLU A 130 18.48 -8.90 13.96
CA GLU A 130 19.32 -9.41 15.05
C GLU A 130 20.80 -9.31 14.65
N GLY A 131 21.58 -8.52 15.39
CA GLY A 131 23.01 -8.32 15.11
C GLY A 131 23.35 -7.22 14.10
N GLY A 132 22.40 -6.38 13.69
CA GLY A 132 22.64 -5.21 12.85
C GLY A 132 22.94 -5.53 11.37
N GLU A 133 23.51 -4.57 10.65
CA GLU A 133 23.74 -4.67 9.20
C GLU A 133 24.70 -5.80 8.82
N GLU A 134 25.75 -6.03 9.61
CA GLU A 134 26.74 -7.07 9.33
C GLU A 134 26.14 -8.49 9.39
N ALA A 135 25.35 -8.76 10.44
CA ALA A 135 24.64 -10.04 10.56
C ALA A 135 23.62 -10.25 9.43
N GLN A 136 22.95 -9.17 9.01
CA GLN A 136 22.04 -9.22 7.87
C GLN A 136 22.78 -9.53 6.55
N LEU A 137 23.93 -8.88 6.30
CA LEU A 137 24.76 -9.14 5.13
C LEU A 137 25.28 -10.57 5.10
N LYS A 138 25.74 -11.09 6.26
CA LYS A 138 26.17 -12.48 6.39
C LYS A 138 25.02 -13.45 6.05
N ARG A 139 23.83 -13.21 6.60
CA ARG A 139 22.64 -14.02 6.30
C ARG A 139 22.25 -13.97 4.83
N ILE A 140 22.40 -12.82 4.17
CA ILE A 140 22.16 -12.70 2.73
C ILE A 140 23.17 -13.56 1.94
N ALA A 141 24.45 -13.53 2.30
CA ALA A 141 25.47 -14.33 1.62
C ALA A 141 25.24 -15.85 1.80
N GLU A 142 24.84 -16.27 3.00
CA GLU A 142 24.45 -17.66 3.29
C GLU A 142 23.24 -18.07 2.43
N LEU A 143 22.19 -17.25 2.38
CA LEU A 143 21.00 -17.51 1.55
C LEU A 143 21.32 -17.51 0.05
N GLN A 144 22.24 -16.69 -0.42
CA GLN A 144 22.69 -16.72 -1.82
C GLN A 144 23.38 -18.04 -2.14
N THR A 145 24.28 -18.47 -1.26
CA THR A 145 24.99 -19.75 -1.41
C THR A 145 24.03 -20.94 -1.40
N GLU A 146 23.03 -20.92 -0.51
CA GLU A 146 21.99 -21.96 -0.44
C GLU A 146 21.11 -21.96 -1.70
N ASN A 147 20.68 -20.79 -2.17
CA ASN A 147 19.89 -20.68 -3.40
C ASN A 147 20.67 -21.18 -4.62
N ASP A 148 21.97 -20.88 -4.72
CA ASP A 148 22.82 -21.36 -5.81
C ASP A 148 22.96 -22.89 -5.78
N ALA A 149 23.18 -23.47 -4.60
CA ALA A 149 23.27 -24.92 -4.43
C ALA A 149 21.94 -25.63 -4.78
N ILE A 150 20.81 -25.10 -4.31
CA ILE A 150 19.48 -25.59 -4.65
C ILE A 150 19.22 -25.45 -6.16
N GLY A 151 19.65 -24.34 -6.78
CA GLY A 151 19.54 -24.11 -8.21
C GLY A 151 20.31 -25.15 -9.03
N GLN A 152 21.53 -25.51 -8.61
CA GLN A 152 22.34 -26.55 -9.26
C GLN A 152 21.70 -27.94 -9.12
N GLU A 153 21.19 -28.28 -7.94
CA GLU A 153 20.51 -29.55 -7.72
C GLU A 153 19.22 -29.65 -8.55
N LEU A 154 18.45 -28.56 -8.60
CA LEU A 154 17.26 -28.49 -9.46
C LEU A 154 17.62 -28.68 -10.94
N GLN A 155 18.68 -28.04 -11.42
CA GLN A 155 19.15 -28.19 -12.80
C GLN A 155 19.53 -29.64 -13.11
N LYS A 156 20.25 -30.31 -12.20
CA LYS A 156 20.64 -31.71 -12.35
C LYS A 156 19.44 -32.65 -12.41
N GLN A 157 18.42 -32.39 -11.60
CA GLN A 157 17.17 -33.15 -11.62
C GLN A 157 16.40 -32.95 -12.92
N LEU A 158 16.36 -31.73 -13.45
CA LEU A 158 15.76 -31.44 -14.75
C LEU A 158 16.49 -32.17 -15.88
N GLU A 159 17.83 -32.17 -15.90
CA GLU A 159 18.61 -32.88 -16.91
C GLU A 159 18.39 -34.40 -16.86
N ALA A 160 18.31 -34.98 -15.65
CA ALA A 160 17.99 -36.39 -15.48
C ALA A 160 16.59 -36.72 -16.01
N ALA A 161 15.59 -35.92 -15.65
CA ALA A 161 14.22 -36.09 -16.10
C ALA A 161 14.08 -35.93 -17.62
N GLU A 162 14.79 -34.97 -18.23
CA GLU A 162 14.81 -34.80 -19.69
C GLU A 162 15.42 -36.01 -20.40
N LYS A 163 16.48 -36.60 -19.83
CA LYS A 163 17.10 -37.81 -20.39
C LYS A 163 16.15 -39.00 -20.32
N GLU A 164 15.48 -39.20 -19.18
CA GLU A 164 14.46 -40.25 -19.04
C GLU A 164 13.30 -40.04 -20.01
N LEU A 165 12.84 -38.79 -20.17
CA LEU A 165 11.78 -38.46 -21.12
C LEU A 165 12.18 -38.82 -22.56
N ARG A 166 13.43 -38.50 -22.98
CA ARG A 166 13.92 -38.88 -24.32
C ARG A 166 13.95 -40.39 -24.50
N GLN A 167 14.39 -41.15 -23.50
CA GLN A 167 14.39 -42.62 -23.57
C GLN A 167 12.97 -43.16 -23.76
N VAL A 168 11.99 -42.65 -23.01
CA VAL A 168 10.58 -43.04 -23.15
C VAL A 168 10.07 -42.69 -24.55
N GLN A 169 10.39 -41.52 -25.08
CA GLN A 169 9.99 -41.11 -26.43
C GLN A 169 10.60 -42.01 -27.52
N GLU A 170 11.87 -42.38 -27.40
CA GLU A 170 12.56 -43.28 -28.34
C GLU A 170 11.95 -44.69 -28.30
N LEU A 171 11.75 -45.24 -27.11
CA LEU A 171 11.11 -46.56 -26.94
C LEU A 171 9.68 -46.56 -27.49
N PHE A 172 8.93 -45.48 -27.27
CA PHE A 172 7.60 -45.32 -27.84
C PHE A 172 7.65 -45.28 -29.38
N GLY A 173 8.58 -44.53 -29.96
CA GLY A 173 8.79 -44.49 -31.42
C GLY A 173 9.07 -45.88 -31.99
N GLN A 174 10.00 -46.62 -31.38
CA GLN A 174 10.32 -48.00 -31.79
C GLN A 174 9.11 -48.93 -31.69
N ALA A 175 8.31 -48.82 -30.62
CA ALA A 175 7.10 -49.61 -30.46
C ALA A 175 6.06 -49.32 -31.54
N VAL A 176 5.87 -48.04 -31.90
CA VAL A 176 4.96 -47.61 -32.98
C VAL A 176 5.45 -48.13 -34.33
N ASP A 177 6.74 -47.97 -34.65
CA ASP A 177 7.32 -48.42 -35.91
C ASP A 177 7.24 -49.94 -36.09
N ASN A 178 7.51 -50.69 -35.01
CA ASN A 178 7.34 -52.14 -35.01
C ASN A 178 5.87 -52.53 -35.28
N CYS A 179 4.90 -51.86 -34.62
CA CYS A 179 3.47 -52.11 -34.85
C CYS A 179 3.04 -51.78 -36.29
N LEU A 180 3.61 -50.76 -36.92
CA LEU A 180 3.29 -50.36 -38.29
C LEU A 180 3.92 -51.29 -39.33
N ASN A 181 5.16 -51.74 -39.11
CA ASN A 181 5.85 -52.67 -40.01
C ASN A 181 5.21 -54.07 -40.01
N LEU A 182 4.63 -54.52 -38.89
CA LEU A 182 3.83 -55.75 -38.83
C LEU A 182 2.51 -55.67 -39.62
N LYS A 183 2.11 -54.49 -40.09
CA LYS A 183 0.85 -54.23 -40.79
C LYS A 183 0.97 -54.00 -42.30
N LYS A 184 2.16 -54.10 -42.90
CA LYS A 184 2.30 -54.06 -44.36
C LYS A 184 1.74 -55.36 -44.96
N PRO A 185 0.63 -55.32 -45.71
CA PRO A 185 0.17 -56.49 -46.46
C PRO A 185 1.00 -56.63 -47.75
N ASP A 186 1.30 -57.87 -48.13
CA ASP A 186 1.78 -58.23 -49.48
C ASP A 186 0.74 -57.87 -50.57
#